data_AF-T1A7P8-F1
#
_entry.id   AF-T1A7P8-F1
#
_cell.length_a   1.000
_cell.length_b   1.000
_cell.length_c   1.000
_cell.angle_alpha   90.00
_cell.angle_beta   90.00
_cell.angle_gamma   90.00
#
_symmetry.space_group_name_H-M   'P 1'
#
loop_
_entity.id
_entity.type
_entity.pdbx_description
1 polymer ?
#
loop_
_entity_poly.entity_id
_entity_poly.type
_entity_poly.pdbx_seq_one_letter_code
_entity_poly.pdbx_strand_id
1 'polypeptide(L)' 'METIREVVNIASSLVPEEKRGAGRPSVPTSDIVKVMLMQAYFGMPNRVAEGFLRLFE' A
#
# COMPACT_ATOMS: atom_id res chain seq x y z
N MET A 1 -4.38 -5.95 21.59
CA MET A 1 -4.99 -5.58 20.30
C MET A 1 -3.95 -4.81 19.54
N GLU A 2 -3.42 -5.35 18.44
CA GLU A 2 -2.52 -4.58 17.58
C GLU A 2 -3.31 -3.50 16.86
N THR A 3 -2.74 -2.30 16.78
CA THR A 3 -3.35 -1.19 16.04
C THR A 3 -3.11 -1.35 14.54
N ILE A 4 -4.01 -0.82 13.71
CA ILE A 4 -3.81 -0.77 12.24
C ILE A 4 -2.44 -0.17 11.90
N ARG A 5 -1.97 0.80 12.68
CA ARG A 5 -0.66 1.43 12.52
C ARG A 5 0.49 0.46 12.73
N GLU A 6 0.44 -0.38 13.76
CA GLU A 6 1.47 -1.41 14.01
C GLU A 6 1.53 -2.43 12.87
N VAL A 7 0.36 -2.92 12.44
CA VAL A 7 0.27 -3.88 11.33
C VAL A 7 0.87 -3.30 10.05
N VAL A 8 0.53 -2.04 9.72
CA VAL A 8 1.09 -1.36 8.54
C VAL A 8 2.59 -1.18 8.66
N ASN A 9 3.12 -0.79 9.83
CA ASN A 9 4.55 -0.61 10.02
C ASN A 9 5.33 -1.92 9.86
N ILE A 10 4.84 -3.01 10.47
CA ILE A 10 5.45 -4.34 10.34
C ILE A 10 5.45 -4.77 8.88
N ALA A 11 4.29 -4.73 8.22
CA ALA A 11 4.18 -5.12 6.82
C ALA A 11 5.02 -4.23 5.88
N SER A 12 5.12 -2.93 6.15
CA SER A 12 5.95 -2.02 5.34
C SER A 12 7.43 -2.39 5.39
N SER A 13 7.93 -2.89 6.54
CA SER A 13 9.32 -3.33 6.66
C SER A 13 9.63 -4.60 5.87
N LEU A 14 8.61 -5.38 5.49
CA LEU A 14 8.73 -6.62 4.74
C LEU A 14 8.65 -6.41 3.22
N VAL A 15 8.13 -5.26 2.77
CA VAL A 15 8.00 -4.95 1.35
C VAL A 15 9.34 -4.39 0.85
N PRO A 16 9.98 -5.03 -0.14
CA PRO A 16 11.24 -4.54 -0.69
C PRO A 16 11.02 -3.20 -1.40
N GLU A 17 11.94 -2.25 -1.21
CA GLU A 17 11.96 -1.03 -2.01
C GLU A 17 12.33 -1.36 -3.46
N GLU A 18 11.31 -1.36 -4.32
CA GLU A 18 11.50 -1.60 -5.75
C GLU A 18 11.98 -0.30 -6.43
N LYS A 19 13.11 -0.37 -7.16
CA LYS A 19 13.59 0.76 -7.97
C LYS A 19 12.59 1.03 -9.08
N ARG A 20 11.78 2.09 -8.91
CA ARG A 20 10.76 2.45 -9.90
C ARG A 20 11.40 3.04 -11.14
N GLY A 21 10.92 2.60 -12.30
CA GLY A 21 11.36 3.11 -13.59
C GLY A 21 11.02 4.60 -13.77
N ALA A 22 11.75 5.27 -14.66
CA ALA A 22 11.54 6.68 -14.97
C ALA A 22 10.07 6.96 -15.35
N GLY A 23 9.49 8.01 -14.77
CA GLY A 23 8.12 8.44 -15.03
C GLY A 23 7.04 7.84 -14.13
N ARG A 24 7.37 6.93 -13.21
CA ARG A 24 6.44 6.51 -12.13
C ARG A 24 6.59 7.44 -10.92
N PRO A 25 5.49 7.97 -10.37
CA PRO A 25 5.52 8.70 -9.11
C PRO A 25 6.13 7.88 -7.99
N SER A 26 6.81 8.56 -7.07
CA SER A 26 7.23 7.97 -5.81
C SER A 26 6.00 7.79 -4.94
N VAL A 27 5.66 6.54 -4.60
CA VAL A 27 4.53 6.23 -3.70
C VAL A 27 5.11 5.54 -2.47
N PRO A 28 4.81 6.02 -1.25
CA PRO A 28 5.28 5.40 -0.02
C PRO A 28 4.87 3.94 0.10
N THR A 29 5.78 3.10 0.60
CA THR A 29 5.52 1.67 0.85
C THR A 29 4.34 1.46 1.81
N SER A 30 4.14 2.36 2.78
CA SER A 30 3.04 2.29 3.72
C SER A 30 1.67 2.44 3.04
N ASP A 31 1.56 3.21 1.96
CA ASP A 31 0.30 3.37 1.22
C ASP A 31 0.00 2.14 0.37
N ILE A 32 1.04 1.52 -0.19
CA ILE A 32 0.92 0.20 -0.84
C ILE A 32 0.38 -0.83 0.14
N VAL A 33 0.97 -0.91 1.33
CA VAL A 33 0.54 -1.87 2.36
C VAL A 33 -0.90 -1.62 2.79
N LYS A 34 -1.31 -0.36 3.03
CA LYS A 34 -2.70 -0.03 3.35
C LYS A 34 -3.66 -0.54 2.27
N VAL A 35 -3.33 -0.30 1.00
CA VAL A 35 -4.16 -0.70 -0.14
C VAL A 35 -4.21 -2.22 -0.29
N MET A 36 -3.08 -2.92 -0.15
CA MET A 36 -3.04 -4.39 -0.19
C MET A 36 -3.87 -5.01 0.93
N LEU A 37 -3.81 -4.44 2.14
CA LEU A 37 -4.67 -4.87 3.24
C LEU A 37 -6.15 -4.64 2.90
N MET A 38 -6.50 -3.50 2.30
CA MET A 38 -7.88 -3.26 1.88
C MET A 38 -8.36 -4.28 0.83
N GLN A 39 -7.50 -4.63 -0.14
CA GLN A 39 -7.80 -5.66 -1.13
C GLN A 39 -8.01 -7.03 -0.49
N ALA A 40 -7.10 -7.43 0.41
CA ALA A 40 -7.13 -8.73 1.06
C ALA A 40 -8.35 -8.91 1.98
N TYR A 41 -8.70 -7.88 2.76
CA TYR A 41 -9.76 -7.99 3.77
C TYR A 41 -11.15 -7.59 3.26
N PHE A 42 -11.25 -6.65 2.31
CA PHE A 42 -12.54 -6.18 1.79
C PHE A 42 -12.83 -6.66 0.36
N GLY A 43 -11.95 -7.50 -0.23
CA GLY A 43 -12.14 -8.01 -1.59
C GLY A 43 -12.12 -6.90 -2.65
N MET A 44 -11.39 -5.82 -2.39
CA MET A 44 -11.43 -4.64 -3.23
C MET A 44 -10.84 -4.91 -4.63
N PRO A 45 -11.55 -4.55 -5.72
CA PRO A 45 -11.02 -4.73 -7.08
C PRO A 45 -9.74 -3.92 -7.32
N ASN A 46 -8.82 -4.45 -8.13
CA ASN A 46 -7.53 -3.81 -8.44
C ASN A 46 -7.67 -2.36 -8.93
N ARG A 47 -8.70 -2.07 -9.74
CA ARG A 47 -8.96 -0.70 -10.22
C ARG A 47 -9.26 0.28 -9.09
N VAL A 48 -10.02 -0.17 -8.09
CA VAL A 48 -10.40 0.66 -6.94
C VAL A 48 -9.18 0.86 -6.04
N ALA A 49 -8.42 -0.20 -5.80
CA ALA A 49 -7.16 -0.17 -5.07
C ALA A 49 -6.12 0.79 -5.69
N GLU A 50 -5.98 0.77 -7.02
CA GLU A 50 -5.12 1.71 -7.76
C GLU A 50 -5.59 3.16 -7.58
N GLY A 51 -6.91 3.40 -7.56
CA GLY A 51 -7.48 4.70 -7.26
C GLY A 51 -7.09 5.21 -5.87
N PHE A 52 -7.09 4.33 -4.86
CA PHE A 52 -6.65 4.68 -3.50
C PHE A 52 -5.17 5.03 -3.43
N LEU A 53 -4.31 4.33 -4.17
CA LEU A 53 -2.88 4.69 -4.24
C LEU A 53 -2.66 6.12 -4.73
N ARG A 54 -3.49 6.60 -5.66
CA ARG A 54 -3.42 7.97 -6.19
C ARG A 54 -4.06 9.02 -5.27
N LEU A 55 -4.98 8.59 -4.40
CA LEU A 55 -5.70 9.48 -3.48
C LEU A 55 -4.92 9.74 -2.19
N PHE A 56 -4.06 8.80 -1.79
CA PHE A 56 -3.21 8.89 -0.60
C PHE A 56 -1.80 9.47 -0.88
N GLU A 57 -1.51 9.87 -2.13
CA GLU A 57 -0.30 10.65 -2.48
C GLU A 57 -0.27 12.03 -1.82
#